data_AF-A0A4R6TG21-F1
#
_entry.id   AF-A0A4R6TG21-F1
#
_cell.length_a   1.000
_cell.length_b   1.000
_cell.length_c   1.000
_cell.angle_alpha   90.00
_cell.angle_beta   90.00
_cell.angle_gamma   90.00
#
_symmetry.space_group_name_H-M   'P 1'
#
loop_
_entity.id
_entity.type
_entity.pdbx_description
1 polymer ?
#
loop_
_entity_poly.entity_id
_entity_poly.type
_entity_poly.pdbx_seq_one_letter_code
_entity_poly.pdbx_strand_id
1 'polypeptide(L)'
;MKSLKETLLKKYGVWEYVVFLVGLGILSRVLYSIIIADFKNMTIEEIGIIILFLSLGIIAIAAPLTILEFARKKAGLQTRKEKLEK
;
A
#
# COMPACT_ATOMS: atom_id res chain seq x y z
N MET A 1 -3.20 -23.13 9.85
CA MET A 1 -2.91 -21.73 10.25
C MET A 1 -1.41 -21.42 10.37
N LYS A 2 -0.56 -22.32 10.92
CA LYS A 2 0.91 -22.11 11.01
C LYS A 2 1.63 -22.00 9.65
N SER A 3 1.28 -22.85 8.67
CA SER A 3 1.92 -22.86 7.34
C SER A 3 1.69 -21.60 6.50
N LEU A 4 0.51 -20.98 6.61
CA LEU A 4 0.19 -19.72 5.94
C LEU A 4 1.04 -18.56 6.45
N LYS A 5 1.25 -18.48 7.77
CA LYS A 5 2.12 -17.46 8.38
C LYS A 5 3.57 -17.61 7.93
N GLU A 6 4.12 -18.84 7.94
CA GLU A 6 5.50 -19.08 7.52
C GLU A 6 5.74 -18.77 6.04
N THR A 7 4.77 -19.07 5.17
CA THR A 7 4.90 -18.82 3.73
C THR A 7 4.81 -17.32 3.40
N LEU A 8 4.05 -16.54 4.16
CA LEU A 8 3.98 -15.09 4.00
C LEU A 8 5.21 -14.41 4.60
N LEU A 9 5.60 -14.75 5.82
CA LEU A 9 6.77 -14.19 6.52
C LEU A 9 8.10 -14.53 5.83
N LYS A 10 8.23 -15.66 5.13
CA LYS A 10 9.42 -15.98 4.32
C LYS A 10 9.41 -15.35 2.93
N LYS A 11 8.25 -14.98 2.40
CA LYS A 11 8.07 -14.51 1.01
C LYS A 11 8.16 -13.00 0.88
N TYR A 12 7.93 -12.28 1.97
CA TYR A 12 8.06 -10.84 2.05
C TYR A 12 9.08 -10.47 3.13
N GLY A 13 9.94 -9.49 2.84
CA GLY A 13 10.90 -9.00 3.81
C GLY A 13 10.20 -8.31 4.98
N VAL A 14 10.78 -8.37 6.18
CA VAL A 14 10.28 -7.62 7.36
C VAL A 14 10.05 -6.15 7.01
N TRP A 15 10.88 -5.59 6.13
CA TRP A 15 10.76 -4.22 5.61
C TRP A 15 9.54 -3.96 4.73
N GLU A 16 9.07 -4.93 3.94
CA GLU A 16 7.83 -4.75 3.15
C GLU A 16 6.61 -4.67 4.07
N TYR A 17 6.59 -5.43 5.16
CA TYR A 17 5.55 -5.33 6.18
C TYR A 17 5.59 -4.00 6.92
N VAL A 18 6.78 -3.50 7.25
CA VAL A 18 6.92 -2.20 7.91
C VAL A 18 6.46 -1.07 7.00
N VAL A 19 6.86 -1.07 5.72
CA VAL A 19 6.39 -0.08 4.74
C VAL A 19 4.88 -0.17 4.52
N PHE A 20 4.32 -1.37 4.44
CA PHE A 20 2.89 -1.57 4.32
C PHE A 20 2.13 -1.03 5.54
N LEU A 21 2.58 -1.33 6.77
CA LEU A 21 1.96 -0.83 8.00
C LEU A 21 2.06 0.69 8.13
N VAL A 22 3.18 1.29 7.73
CA VAL A 22 3.36 2.75 7.68
C VAL A 22 2.40 3.37 6.67
N GLY A 23 2.31 2.81 5.46
CA GLY A 23 1.36 3.26 4.44
C GLY A 23 -0.10 3.17 4.92
N LEU A 24 -0.45 2.07 5.60
CA LEU A 24 -1.77 1.89 6.21
C LEU A 24 -2.05 2.96 7.27
N GLY A 25 -1.08 3.25 8.15
CA GLY A 25 -1.22 4.27 9.19
C GLY A 25 -1.41 5.68 8.63
N ILE A 26 -0.65 6.03 7.59
CA ILE A 26 -0.82 7.31 6.87
C ILE A 26 -2.22 7.38 6.26
N LEU A 27 -2.65 6.34 5.56
CA LEU A 27 -3.99 6.28 4.95
C LEU A 27 -5.10 6.38 5.99
N SER A 28 -5.03 5.65 7.10
CA SER A 28 -6.04 5.73 8.15
C SER A 28 -6.17 7.14 8.73
N ARG A 29 -5.04 7.84 8.93
CA ARG A 29 -5.04 9.22 9.41
C ARG A 29 -5.66 10.18 8.39
N VAL A 30 -5.31 10.05 7.11
CA VAL A 30 -5.86 10.88 6.03
C VAL A 30 -7.35 10.62 5.84
N LEU A 31 -7.78 9.36 5.83
CA LEU A 31 -9.19 8.97 5.79
C LEU A 31 -9.97 9.55 6.96
N TYR A 32 -9.42 9.47 8.18
CA TYR A 32 -10.04 10.09 9.35
C TYR A 32 -10.19 11.59 9.16
N SER A 33 -9.13 12.28 8.73
CA SER A 33 -9.17 13.72 8.41
C SER A 33 -10.22 14.06 7.35
N ILE A 34 -10.37 13.25 6.31
CA ILE A 34 -11.41 13.42 5.27
C ILE A 34 -12.82 13.25 5.84
N ILE A 35 -13.04 12.26 6.70
CA ILE A 35 -14.37 11.97 7.27
C ILE A 35 -14.83 13.10 8.19
N ILE A 36 -13.92 13.70 8.96
CA ILE A 36 -14.23 14.81 9.87
C ILE A 36 -14.07 16.19 9.23
N ALA A 37 -13.61 16.26 7.98
CA ALA A 37 -13.32 17.52 7.30
C ALA A 37 -14.61 18.23 6.88
N ASP A 38 -14.69 19.52 7.20
CA ASP A 38 -15.63 20.42 6.57
C ASP A 38 -14.99 21.07 5.34
N PHE A 39 -15.15 20.40 4.19
CA PHE A 39 -14.58 20.82 2.91
C PHE A 39 -15.04 22.20 2.44
N LYS A 40 -16.12 22.74 3.00
CA LYS A 40 -16.64 24.06 2.63
C LYS A 40 -15.81 25.21 3.20
N ASN A 41 -15.08 24.95 4.29
CA ASN A 41 -14.25 25.93 4.98
C ASN A 41 -12.74 25.72 4.73
N MET A 42 -12.37 24.70 3.94
CA MET A 42 -10.97 24.43 3.63
C MET A 42 -10.45 25.31 2.50
N THR A 43 -9.20 25.73 2.65
CA THR A 43 -8.42 26.35 1.60
C THR A 43 -7.96 25.31 0.57
N ILE A 44 -7.67 25.77 -0.66
CA ILE A 44 -7.16 24.92 -1.75
C ILE A 44 -5.85 24.22 -1.34
N GLU A 45 -5.03 24.86 -0.52
CA GLU A 45 -3.76 24.33 -0.02
C GLU A 45 -3.97 23.11 0.89
N GLU A 46 -4.93 23.19 1.82
CA GLU A 46 -5.28 22.08 2.71
C GLU A 46 -5.83 20.88 1.94
N ILE A 47 -6.67 21.12 0.93
CA ILE A 47 -7.19 20.09 0.04
C ILE A 47 -6.03 19.44 -0.75
N GLY A 48 -5.09 20.25 -1.25
CA GLY A 48 -3.90 19.77 -1.95
C GLY A 48 -3.02 18.85 -1.08
N ILE A 49 -2.84 19.22 0.19
CA ILE A 49 -2.10 18.41 1.17
C ILE A 49 -2.80 17.07 1.40
N ILE A 50 -4.12 17.05 1.58
CA ILE A 50 -4.90 15.81 1.75
C ILE A 50 -4.71 14.87 0.55
N ILE A 51 -4.80 15.39 -0.67
CA ILE A 51 -4.62 14.63 -1.90
C ILE A 51 -3.20 14.07 -2.01
N LEU A 52 -2.20 14.87 -1.66
CA LEU A 52 -0.79 14.46 -1.66
C LEU A 52 -0.57 13.28 -0.70
N PHE A 53 -1.03 13.39 0.55
CA PHE A 53 -0.85 12.32 1.54
C PHE A 53 -1.66 11.07 1.21
N LEU A 54 -2.85 11.22 0.62
CA LEU A 54 -3.62 10.08 0.10
C LEU A 54 -2.84 9.33 -0.98
N SER A 55 -2.27 10.08 -1.93
CA SER A 55 -1.47 9.51 -3.03
C SER A 55 -0.21 8.81 -2.51
N LEU A 56 0.52 9.43 -1.57
CA LEU A 56 1.69 8.83 -0.93
C LEU A 56 1.35 7.56 -0.16
N GLY A 57 0.22 7.55 0.55
CA GLY A 57 -0.25 6.36 1.26
C GLY A 57 -0.60 5.21 0.32
N ILE A 58 -1.25 5.49 -0.82
CA ILE A 58 -1.54 4.50 -1.87
C ILE A 58 -0.24 3.94 -2.45
N ILE A 59 0.74 4.80 -2.76
CA ILE A 59 2.05 4.38 -3.28
C ILE A 59 2.78 3.50 -2.26
N ALA A 60 2.77 3.87 -0.98
CA ALA A 60 3.40 3.08 0.08
C ALA A 60 2.78 1.68 0.24
N ILE A 61 1.48 1.53 0.00
CA ILE A 61 0.82 0.22 -0.02
C ILE A 61 1.09 -0.54 -1.33
N ALA A 62 1.14 0.16 -2.46
CA ALA A 62 1.35 -0.43 -3.78
C ALA A 62 2.80 -0.87 -4.02
N ALA A 63 3.78 -0.17 -3.45
CA ALA A 63 5.21 -0.44 -3.64
C ALA A 63 5.64 -1.86 -3.22
N PRO A 64 5.23 -2.39 -2.05
CA PRO A 64 5.47 -3.79 -1.70
C PRO A 64 4.91 -4.78 -2.73
N LEU A 65 3.75 -4.49 -3.31
CA LEU A 65 3.14 -5.36 -4.34
C LEU A 65 3.95 -5.31 -5.65
N THR A 66 4.44 -4.14 -6.03
CA THR A 66 5.24 -3.95 -7.26
C THR A 66 6.62 -4.56 -7.13
N ILE A 67 7.28 -4.39 -5.99
CA ILE A 67 8.59 -4.98 -5.68
C ILE A 67 8.49 -6.50 -5.69
N LEU A 68 7.46 -7.06 -5.08
CA LEU A 68 7.22 -8.50 -5.11
C LEU A 68 6.93 -9.02 -6.52
N GLU A 69 6.14 -8.31 -7.33
CA GLU A 69 5.90 -8.70 -8.72
C GLU A 69 7.19 -8.67 -9.55
N PHE A 70 8.04 -7.66 -9.34
CA PHE A 70 9.34 -7.57 -9.99
C PHE A 70 10.27 -8.71 -9.55
N ALA A 71 10.32 -9.03 -8.25
CA ALA A 71 11.10 -10.13 -7.72
C ALA A 71 10.59 -11.49 -8.25
N ARG A 72 9.28 -11.71 -8.35
CA ARG A 72 8.69 -12.91 -8.96
C ARG A 72 9.05 -13.03 -10.44
N LYS A 73 8.94 -11.94 -11.20
CA LYS A 73 9.31 -11.90 -12.62
C LYS A 73 10.80 -12.24 -12.82
N LYS A 74 11.67 -11.71 -11.96
CA LYS A 74 13.12 -12.00 -11.99
C LYS A 74 13.46 -13.43 -11.55
N ALA A 75 12.66 -14.02 -10.66
CA ALA A 75 12.81 -15.39 -10.19
C ALA A 75 12.10 -16.44 -11.08
N GLY A 76 11.47 -16.05 -12.19
CA GLY A 76 10.74 -16.96 -13.08
C GLY A 76 9.46 -17.54 -12.48
N LEU A 77 8.92 -16.92 -11.42
CA LEU A 77 7.68 -17.33 -10.77
C LEU A 77 6.49 -16.63 -11.43
N GLN A 78 5.37 -17.35 -11.57
CA GLN A 78 4.14 -16.80 -12.16
C GLN A 78 3.74 -15.48 -11.49
N THR A 79 3.61 -14.45 -12.32
CA THR A 79 3.20 -13.11 -11.88
C THR A 79 1.69 -13.04 -11.77
N ARG A 80 1.15 -12.04 -11.05
CA ARG A 80 -0.30 -11.92 -10.87
C ARG A 80 -1.05 -11.72 -12.20
N LYS A 81 -0.38 -11.13 -13.21
CA LYS A 81 -0.89 -10.98 -14.57
C LYS A 81 -1.22 -12.32 -15.25
N GLU A 82 -0.34 -13.31 -15.15
CA GLU A 82 -0.57 -14.65 -15.75
C GLU A 82 -1.71 -15.44 -15.10
N LYS A 83 -2.09 -15.12 -13.85
CA LYS A 83 -3.20 -15.78 -13.16
C LYS A 83 -4.57 -15.21 -13.51
N LEU A 84 -4.64 -14.04 -14.13
CA LEU A 84 -5.89 -13.38 -14.51
C LEU A 84 -6.29 -13.68 -15.97
N GLU A 85 -5.38 -14.25 -16.77
CA GLU A 85 -5.59 -14.64 -18.18
C GLU A 85 -5.85 -16.15 -18.37
N LYS A 86 -6.06 -16.90 -17.28
CA LYS A 86 -6.53 -18.29 -17.27
C LYS A 86 -7.83 -18.41 -16.50
#